data_AF-A0A7S0C436-F1
#
_entry.id   AF-A0A7S0C436-F1
#
_cell.length_a   1.000
_cell.length_b   1.000
_cell.length_c   1.000
_cell.angle_alpha   90.00
_cell.angle_beta   90.00
_cell.angle_gamma   90.00
#
_symmetry.space_group_name_H-M   'P 1'
#
loop_
_entity.id
_entity.type
_entity.pdbx_description
1 polymer ?
#
loop_
_entity_poly.entity_id
_entity_poly.type
_entity_poly.pdbx_seq_one_letter_code
_entity_poly.pdbx_strand_id
1 'polypeptide(L)'
;MTIFGYKDYLRDMAHLEEAKPPPTLIDDVLKIILINVTGSSVPPLITKELLTSIFATYDETELLLNDDLIEEMIQVASGGKPNAVLDREAFERALTEDIMKCDSNHEHGLSTYFEDVFGSEKEPIFFNSNGTEGESAEDGKDNVQKRTQPMMVNTVPNIDFMA
;
A
#
# COMPACT_ATOMS: atom_id res chain seq x y z
N MET A 1 40.40 7.15 -6.99
CA MET A 1 39.26 6.83 -7.89
C MET A 1 39.85 6.22 -9.15
N THR A 2 39.72 4.90 -9.32
CA THR A 2 40.44 4.15 -10.37
C THR A 2 39.69 4.23 -11.69
N ILE A 3 40.43 4.45 -12.79
CA ILE A 3 39.95 4.50 -14.18
C ILE A 3 39.12 3.26 -14.57
N PHE A 4 39.29 2.14 -13.86
CA PHE A 4 38.50 0.92 -14.03
C PHE A 4 37.02 1.09 -13.66
N GLY A 5 36.67 1.79 -12.58
CA GLY A 5 35.26 1.95 -12.16
C GLY A 5 34.43 2.80 -13.13
N TYR A 6 35.06 3.68 -13.91
CA TYR A 6 34.35 4.52 -14.88
C TYR A 6 33.92 3.75 -16.13
N LYS A 7 34.69 2.73 -16.55
CA LYS A 7 34.30 1.88 -17.70
C LYS A 7 33.11 0.99 -17.38
N ASP A 8 33.05 0.45 -16.17
CA ASP A 8 31.92 -0.36 -15.71
C ASP A 8 30.66 0.51 -15.58
N TYR A 9 30.78 1.72 -15.00
CA TYR A 9 29.69 2.71 -14.97
C TYR A 9 29.14 3.05 -16.36
N LEU A 10 30.01 3.29 -17.35
CA LEU A 10 29.58 3.58 -18.73
C LEU A 10 28.91 2.38 -19.41
N ARG A 11 29.36 1.15 -19.10
CA ARG A 11 28.73 -0.07 -19.62
C ARG A 11 27.34 -0.27 -19.01
N ASP A 12 27.19 -0.05 -17.70
CA ASP A 12 25.90 -0.15 -17.02
C ASP A 12 24.92 0.94 -17.49
N MET A 13 25.41 2.17 -17.73
CA MET A 13 24.62 3.26 -18.31
C MET A 13 24.15 2.95 -19.75
N ALA A 14 24.97 2.26 -20.55
CA ALA A 14 24.57 1.85 -21.90
C ALA A 14 23.44 0.81 -21.88
N HIS A 15 23.42 -0.08 -20.90
CA HIS A 15 22.32 -1.03 -20.71
C HIS A 15 21.03 -0.37 -20.20
N LEU A 16 21.13 0.75 -19.47
CA LEU A 16 19.96 1.53 -19.05
C LEU A 16 19.27 2.24 -20.22
N GLU A 17 20.00 2.66 -21.26
CA GLU A 17 19.38 3.23 -22.47
C GLU A 17 18.59 2.18 -23.27
N GLU A 18 19.01 0.91 -23.21
CA GLU A 18 18.32 -0.22 -23.84
C GLU A 18 17.09 -0.68 -23.02
N ALA A 19 17.06 -0.36 -21.72
CA ALA A 19 15.97 -0.68 -20.81
C ALA A 19 14.84 0.37 -20.79
N LYS A 20 14.74 1.24 -21.81
CA LYS A 20 13.63 2.20 -21.89
C LYS A 20 12.30 1.43 -21.96
N PRO A 21 11.32 1.77 -21.12
CA PRO A 21 10.02 1.13 -21.18
C PRO A 21 9.41 1.34 -22.57
N PRO A 22 8.58 0.40 -23.05
CA PRO A 22 7.89 0.58 -24.31
C PRO A 22 7.03 1.85 -24.25
N PRO A 23 6.92 2.61 -25.37
CA PRO A 23 6.18 3.87 -25.38
C PRO A 23 4.68 3.70 -25.08
N THR A 24 4.17 2.48 -25.15
CA THR A 24 2.78 2.10 -24.86
C THR A 24 2.54 1.78 -23.39
N LEU A 25 3.57 1.75 -22.53
CA LEU A 25 3.44 1.31 -21.15
C LEU A 25 2.33 2.06 -20.40
N ILE A 26 2.25 3.38 -20.60
CA ILE A 26 1.23 4.22 -19.96
C ILE A 26 -0.19 3.82 -20.44
N ASP A 27 -0.37 3.61 -21.73
CA ASP A 27 -1.65 3.15 -22.30
C ASP A 27 -2.03 1.77 -21.79
N ASP A 28 -1.07 0.87 -21.66
CA ASP A 28 -1.29 -0.50 -21.20
C ASP A 28 -1.67 -0.52 -19.72
N VAL A 29 -0.99 0.26 -18.87
CA VAL A 29 -1.32 0.43 -17.45
C VAL A 29 -2.71 1.05 -17.29
N LEU A 30 -3.01 2.13 -18.02
CA LEU A 30 -4.33 2.77 -17.96
C LEU A 30 -5.43 1.77 -18.36
N LYS A 31 -5.24 0.99 -19.43
CA LYS A 31 -6.21 -0.04 -19.83
C LYS A 31 -6.41 -1.10 -18.75
N ILE A 32 -5.34 -1.56 -18.10
CA ILE A 32 -5.43 -2.54 -17.01
C ILE A 32 -6.28 -1.96 -15.87
N ILE A 33 -5.99 -0.73 -15.45
CA ILE A 33 -6.76 -0.04 -14.39
C ILE A 33 -8.24 0.06 -14.79
N LEU A 34 -8.53 0.56 -16.00
CA LEU A 34 -9.90 0.75 -16.46
C LEU A 34 -10.66 -0.58 -16.57
N ILE A 35 -10.03 -1.64 -17.07
CA ILE A 35 -10.64 -2.97 -17.15
C ILE A 35 -10.92 -3.52 -15.75
N ASN A 36 -9.99 -3.37 -14.81
CA ASN A 36 -10.17 -3.86 -13.44
C ASN A 36 -11.32 -3.14 -12.73
N VAL A 37 -11.44 -1.82 -12.92
CA VAL A 37 -12.41 -0.98 -12.21
C VAL A 37 -13.78 -0.97 -12.87
N THR A 38 -13.84 -0.91 -14.20
CA THR A 38 -15.08 -0.71 -14.97
C THR A 38 -15.49 -1.89 -15.84
N GLY A 39 -14.62 -2.90 -15.99
CA GLY A 39 -14.81 -3.99 -16.94
C GLY A 39 -14.62 -3.59 -18.41
N SER A 40 -14.17 -2.36 -18.68
CA SER A 40 -14.03 -1.78 -20.03
C SER A 40 -12.69 -1.05 -20.17
N SER A 41 -12.12 -1.07 -21.38
CA SER A 41 -10.93 -0.27 -21.72
C SER A 41 -11.28 1.12 -22.29
N VAL A 42 -12.57 1.44 -22.40
CA VAL A 42 -13.03 2.74 -22.92
C VAL A 42 -12.88 3.80 -21.83
N PRO A 43 -12.16 4.92 -22.08
CA PRO A 43 -11.98 6.00 -21.12
C PRO A 43 -13.32 6.58 -20.62
N PRO A 44 -13.63 6.46 -19.31
CA PRO A 44 -14.81 7.07 -18.71
C PRO A 44 -14.58 8.55 -18.39
N LEU A 45 -15.65 9.25 -18.00
CA LEU A 45 -15.54 10.60 -17.41
C LEU A 45 -14.80 10.54 -16.08
N ILE A 46 -13.97 11.55 -15.81
CA ILE A 46 -13.31 11.71 -14.52
C ILE A 46 -14.35 12.20 -13.52
N THR A 47 -14.78 11.30 -12.62
CA THR A 47 -15.71 11.62 -11.54
C THR A 47 -15.15 11.14 -10.20
N LYS A 48 -15.71 11.67 -9.11
CA LYS A 48 -15.36 11.24 -7.75
C LYS A 48 -15.59 9.74 -7.56
N GLU A 49 -16.71 9.23 -8.06
CA GLU A 49 -17.07 7.82 -7.97
C GLU A 49 -16.05 6.93 -8.68
N LEU A 50 -15.55 7.37 -9.84
CA LEU A 50 -14.51 6.64 -10.56
C LEU A 50 -13.22 6.55 -9.74
N LEU A 51 -12.72 7.68 -9.19
CA LEU A 51 -11.50 7.69 -8.39
C LEU A 51 -11.64 6.88 -7.09
N THR A 52 -12.77 7.02 -6.38
CA THR A 52 -13.10 6.18 -5.23
C THR A 52 -13.09 4.70 -5.61
N SER A 53 -13.63 4.33 -6.77
CA SER A 53 -13.63 2.94 -7.24
C SER A 53 -12.22 2.44 -7.59
N ILE A 54 -11.39 3.30 -8.19
CA ILE A 54 -9.97 3.01 -8.45
C ILE A 54 -9.25 2.71 -7.14
N PHE A 55 -9.31 3.61 -6.16
CA PHE A 55 -8.63 3.41 -4.87
C PHE A 55 -9.13 2.18 -4.12
N ALA A 56 -10.44 1.97 -4.06
CA ALA A 56 -11.00 0.77 -3.46
C ALA A 56 -10.54 -0.53 -4.14
N THR A 57 -10.33 -0.52 -5.47
CA THR A 57 -9.87 -1.70 -6.23
C THR A 57 -8.42 -2.06 -5.90
N TYR A 58 -7.60 -1.08 -5.51
CA TYR A 58 -6.18 -1.26 -5.19
C TYR A 58 -5.88 -1.20 -3.68
N ASP A 59 -6.90 -1.29 -2.84
CA ASP A 59 -6.81 -1.30 -1.36
C ASP A 59 -6.24 -0.01 -0.75
N GLU A 60 -6.33 1.12 -1.47
CA GLU A 60 -5.87 2.45 -1.04
C GLU A 60 -6.94 3.16 -0.18
N THR A 61 -7.39 2.48 0.88
CA THR A 61 -8.57 2.89 1.66
C THR A 61 -8.36 4.17 2.48
N GLU A 62 -7.13 4.49 2.84
CA GLU A 62 -6.73 5.72 3.52
C GLU A 62 -6.97 6.96 2.64
N LEU A 63 -6.80 6.83 1.33
CA LEU A 63 -7.03 7.92 0.37
C LEU A 63 -8.53 8.22 0.24
N LEU A 64 -9.39 7.22 0.48
CA LEU A 64 -10.85 7.38 0.45
C LEU A 64 -11.38 8.29 1.57
N LEU A 65 -10.61 8.49 2.64
CA LEU A 65 -10.98 9.36 3.75
C LEU A 65 -10.69 10.84 3.47
N ASN A 66 -9.94 11.13 2.41
CA ASN A 66 -9.50 12.47 2.06
C ASN A 66 -10.23 12.99 0.82
N ASP A 67 -11.44 13.50 1.03
CA ASP A 67 -12.27 14.08 -0.02
C ASP A 67 -11.60 15.26 -0.75
N ASP A 68 -10.82 16.08 -0.03
CA ASP A 68 -10.11 17.22 -0.60
C ASP A 68 -9.03 16.77 -1.59
N LEU A 69 -8.31 15.68 -1.27
CA LEU A 69 -7.33 15.08 -2.17
C LEU A 69 -7.99 14.53 -3.44
N ILE A 70 -9.15 13.90 -3.32
CA ILE A 70 -9.88 13.37 -4.49
C ILE A 70 -10.28 14.51 -5.43
N GLU A 71 -10.83 15.60 -4.90
CA GLU A 71 -11.17 16.80 -5.68
C GLU A 71 -9.94 17.41 -6.35
N GLU A 72 -8.82 17.50 -5.63
CA GLU A 72 -7.54 17.97 -6.19
C GLU A 72 -7.07 17.09 -7.36
N MET A 73 -7.15 15.77 -7.22
CA MET A 73 -6.79 14.83 -8.29
C MET A 73 -7.70 14.95 -9.52
N ILE A 74 -9.00 15.17 -9.33
CA ILE A 74 -9.93 15.46 -10.43
C ILE A 74 -9.51 16.75 -11.14
N GLN A 75 -9.20 17.81 -10.37
CA GLN A 75 -8.80 19.09 -10.92
C GLN A 75 -7.51 18.99 -11.76
N VAL A 76 -6.50 18.27 -11.24
CA VAL A 76 -5.24 18.02 -11.93
C VAL A 76 -5.45 17.17 -13.18
N ALA A 77 -6.08 16.01 -13.05
CA ALA A 77 -6.30 15.07 -14.15
C ALA A 77 -7.16 15.68 -15.26
N SER A 78 -8.16 16.51 -14.91
CA SER A 78 -9.00 17.22 -15.89
C SER A 78 -8.28 18.38 -16.58
N GLY A 79 -7.19 18.89 -16.01
CA GLY A 79 -6.53 20.11 -16.47
C GLY A 79 -7.47 21.32 -16.45
N GLY A 80 -8.42 21.34 -15.50
CA GLY A 80 -9.46 22.36 -15.37
C GLY A 80 -10.57 22.31 -16.42
N LYS A 81 -10.65 21.25 -17.25
CA LYS A 81 -11.70 21.09 -18.26
C LYS A 81 -12.96 20.44 -17.64
N PRO A 82 -14.16 20.99 -17.86
CA PRO A 82 -15.39 20.31 -17.47
C PRO A 82 -15.59 19.05 -18.32
N ASN A 83 -16.13 17.98 -17.72
CA ASN A 83 -16.41 16.70 -18.38
C ASN A 83 -15.18 16.08 -19.06
N ALA A 84 -14.00 16.23 -18.45
CA ALA A 84 -12.80 15.54 -18.91
C ALA A 84 -12.97 14.02 -18.79
N VAL A 85 -12.36 13.29 -19.72
CA VAL A 85 -12.28 11.82 -19.71
C VAL A 85 -10.91 11.38 -19.19
N LEU A 86 -10.84 10.22 -18.56
CA LEU A 86 -9.59 9.64 -18.07
C LEU A 86 -8.82 8.99 -19.22
N ASP A 87 -8.35 9.82 -20.15
CA ASP A 87 -7.52 9.41 -21.29
C ASP A 87 -6.01 9.41 -20.92
N ARG A 88 -5.18 9.03 -21.90
CA ARG A 88 -3.72 8.98 -21.75
C ARG A 88 -3.14 10.30 -21.26
N GLU A 89 -3.61 11.43 -21.78
CA GLU A 89 -3.08 12.76 -21.43
C GLU A 89 -3.49 13.15 -20.00
N ALA A 90 -4.75 12.89 -19.63
CA ALA A 90 -5.23 13.11 -18.27
C ALA A 90 -4.46 12.25 -17.25
N PHE A 91 -4.21 10.98 -17.58
CA PHE A 91 -3.46 10.06 -16.73
C PHE A 91 -1.98 10.44 -16.61
N GLU A 92 -1.31 10.81 -17.71
CA GLU A 92 0.07 11.33 -17.69
C GLU A 92 0.18 12.59 -16.81
N ARG A 93 -0.80 13.50 -16.92
CA ARG A 93 -0.82 14.74 -16.13
C ARG A 93 -0.97 14.46 -14.64
N ALA A 94 -1.89 13.56 -14.27
CA ALA A 94 -2.10 13.16 -12.88
C ALA A 94 -0.84 12.52 -12.29
N LEU A 95 -0.23 11.56 -13.00
CA LEU A 95 0.99 10.89 -12.55
C LEU A 95 2.18 11.85 -12.43
N THR A 96 2.31 12.78 -13.37
CA THR A 96 3.39 13.79 -13.32
C THR A 96 3.24 14.67 -12.08
N GLU A 97 2.03 15.13 -11.78
CA GLU A 97 1.78 15.95 -10.60
C GLU A 97 2.09 15.20 -9.29
N ASP A 98 1.71 13.92 -9.22
CA ASP A 98 1.97 13.06 -8.06
C ASP A 98 3.47 12.88 -7.82
N ILE A 99 4.23 12.58 -8.88
CA ILE A 99 5.71 12.50 -8.81
C ILE A 99 6.33 13.82 -8.34
N MET A 100 5.78 14.97 -8.76
CA MET A 100 6.29 16.29 -8.34
C MET A 100 5.99 16.60 -6.88
N LYS A 101 4.91 16.03 -6.32
CA LYS A 101 4.52 16.17 -4.91
C LYS A 101 5.15 15.12 -4.00
N CYS A 102 5.75 14.07 -4.58
CA CYS A 102 6.46 13.05 -3.83
C CYS A 102 7.65 13.67 -3.08
N ASP A 103 7.50 13.84 -1.76
CA ASP A 103 8.59 14.28 -0.90
C ASP A 103 9.49 13.10 -0.56
N SER A 104 10.63 13.02 -1.24
CA SER A 104 11.68 12.02 -0.99
C SER A 104 12.13 11.90 0.48
N ASN A 105 11.89 12.91 1.33
CA ASN A 105 12.16 12.81 2.77
C ASN A 105 11.14 11.98 3.56
N HIS A 106 9.91 11.83 3.04
CA HIS A 106 8.83 11.05 3.66
C HIS A 106 8.82 9.58 3.21
N GLU A 107 9.39 9.26 2.05
CA GLU A 107 9.50 7.88 1.51
C GLU A 107 10.41 6.96 2.34
N HIS A 108 11.36 7.54 3.09
CA HIS A 108 12.29 6.79 3.94
C HIS A 108 11.68 6.35 5.26
N GLY A 109 10.38 6.62 5.47
CA GLY A 109 9.57 5.92 6.46
C GLY A 109 9.40 4.46 6.07
N LEU A 110 10.51 3.72 6.03
CA LEU A 110 10.49 2.27 6.20
C LEU A 110 9.72 2.05 7.49
N SER A 111 8.41 1.78 7.38
CA SER A 111 7.78 0.82 8.28
C SER A 111 8.70 -0.37 8.21
N THR A 112 9.60 -0.49 9.18
CA THR A 112 10.37 -1.69 9.28
C THR A 112 9.30 -2.72 9.57
N TYR A 113 8.99 -3.60 8.60
CA TYR A 113 8.09 -4.74 8.79
C TYR A 113 8.34 -5.45 10.13
N PHE A 114 9.56 -5.31 10.67
CA PHE A 114 9.94 -5.66 12.02
C PHE A 114 9.05 -5.06 13.12
N GLU A 115 8.79 -3.76 13.16
CA GLU A 115 7.98 -3.12 14.21
C GLU A 115 6.49 -3.51 14.11
N ASP A 116 6.02 -3.78 12.90
CA ASP A 116 4.64 -4.20 12.63
C ASP A 116 4.40 -5.69 12.96
N VAL A 117 5.39 -6.54 12.70
CA VAL A 117 5.33 -7.98 13.03
C VAL A 117 5.65 -8.27 14.50
N PHE A 118 6.60 -7.54 15.09
CA PHE A 118 7.09 -7.83 16.44
C PHE A 118 6.53 -6.90 17.51
N GLY A 119 5.81 -5.85 17.13
CA GLY A 119 5.32 -4.83 18.05
C GLY A 119 6.47 -4.01 18.64
N SER A 120 6.24 -2.72 18.85
CA SER A 120 7.18 -1.83 19.51
C SER A 120 7.29 -2.05 21.03
N GLU A 121 6.71 -3.12 21.57
CA GLU A 121 6.77 -3.44 23.00
C GLU A 121 8.11 -4.08 23.36
N LYS A 122 9.14 -3.24 23.45
CA LYS A 122 10.28 -3.51 24.33
C LYS A 122 9.83 -3.38 25.79
N GLU A 123 9.01 -4.31 26.27
CA GLU A 123 9.12 -4.66 27.68
C GLU A 123 10.33 -5.59 27.82
N PRO A 124 11.42 -5.17 28.50
CA PRO A 124 12.52 -6.06 28.78
C PRO A 124 12.00 -7.23 29.62
N ILE A 125 11.95 -8.43 29.04
CA ILE A 125 11.73 -9.66 29.80
C ILE A 125 12.94 -9.83 30.70
N PHE A 126 12.87 -9.29 31.91
CA PHE A 126 13.78 -9.63 32.99
C PHE A 126 13.48 -11.08 33.37
N PHE A 127 14.22 -12.03 32.79
CA PHE A 127 14.32 -13.37 33.33
C PHE A 127 14.97 -13.27 34.71
N ASN A 128 14.14 -13.15 35.73
CA ASN A 128 14.57 -13.19 37.11
C ASN A 128 14.91 -14.65 37.46
N SER A 129 16.11 -15.07 37.08
CA SER A 129 16.67 -16.38 37.41
C SER A 129 17.15 -16.39 38.86
N ASN A 130 16.21 -16.30 39.81
CA ASN A 130 16.48 -16.63 41.21
C ASN A 130 15.53 -17.75 41.61
N GLY A 131 16.01 -18.98 41.50
CA GLY A 131 15.45 -20.10 42.24
C GLY A 131 15.62 -19.84 43.74
N THR A 132 14.52 -19.85 44.47
CA THR A 132 14.51 -20.15 45.91
C THR A 132 13.17 -20.79 46.21
N GLU A 133 13.22 -22.09 46.47
CA GLU A 133 12.14 -22.87 47.07
C GLU A 133 11.87 -22.34 48.48
N GLY A 134 10.60 -22.31 48.91
CA GLY A 134 10.27 -22.35 50.33
C GLY A 134 9.19 -21.38 50.81
N GLU A 135 8.00 -21.97 51.02
CA GLU A 135 7.08 -21.74 52.15
C GLU A 135 6.27 -20.43 52.29
N SER A 136 4.95 -20.63 52.14
CA SER A 136 3.90 -20.40 53.16
C SER A 136 2.94 -19.20 53.04
N ALA A 137 1.67 -19.61 53.15
CA ALA A 137 0.51 -18.97 53.79
C ALA A 137 -0.31 -17.90 53.03
N GLU A 138 -1.56 -18.31 52.76
CA GLU A 138 -2.84 -17.60 52.95
C GLU A 138 -2.85 -16.06 52.92
N ASP A 139 -3.65 -15.47 52.03
CA ASP A 139 -4.96 -14.89 52.39
C ASP A 139 -5.65 -14.33 51.13
N GLY A 140 -6.97 -14.40 51.11
CA GLY A 140 -7.80 -14.08 49.96
C GLY A 140 -7.87 -12.60 49.60
N LYS A 141 -8.22 -12.36 48.34
CA LYS A 141 -9.20 -11.33 47.93
C LYS A 141 -9.57 -11.50 46.46
N ASP A 142 -10.86 -11.52 46.26
CA ASP A 142 -11.56 -11.59 44.99
C ASP A 142 -11.09 -10.52 44.00
N ASN A 143 -10.80 -10.93 42.76
CA ASN A 143 -11.07 -10.07 41.62
C ASN A 143 -11.40 -10.90 40.38
N VAL A 144 -12.70 -10.95 40.08
CA VAL A 144 -13.28 -11.62 38.92
C VAL A 144 -12.92 -10.82 37.66
N GLN A 145 -11.77 -11.11 37.07
CA GLN A 145 -11.41 -10.63 35.75
C GLN A 145 -11.95 -11.62 34.72
N LYS A 146 -13.12 -11.30 34.17
CA LYS A 146 -13.74 -12.02 33.06
C LYS A 146 -12.81 -11.97 31.84
N ARG A 147 -12.01 -13.01 31.66
CA ARG A 147 -11.31 -13.30 30.40
C ARG A 147 -12.36 -13.64 29.35
N THR A 148 -12.58 -12.72 28.42
CA THR A 148 -13.28 -12.98 27.17
C THR A 148 -12.45 -13.98 26.37
N GLN A 149 -12.98 -15.19 26.19
CA GLN A 149 -12.37 -16.20 25.33
C GLN A 149 -12.56 -15.77 23.87
N PRO A 150 -11.52 -15.82 23.01
CA PRO A 150 -11.71 -15.72 21.58
C PRO A 150 -12.48 -16.95 21.10
N MET A 151 -13.70 -16.75 20.59
CA MET A 151 -14.44 -17.79 19.88
C MET A 151 -13.70 -18.07 18.56
N MET A 152 -13.10 -19.26 18.43
CA MET A 152 -12.71 -19.78 17.12
C MET A 152 -13.97 -20.03 16.31
N VAL A 153 -14.20 -19.20 15.29
CA VAL A 153 -15.22 -19.45 14.27
C VAL A 153 -14.70 -20.57 13.37
N ASN A 154 -15.28 -21.75 13.54
CA ASN A 154 -15.00 -22.91 12.71
C ASN A 154 -15.80 -22.85 11.39
N THR A 155 -15.08 -23.18 10.32
CA THR A 155 -15.50 -23.88 9.09
C THR A 155 -16.32 -23.14 8.03
N VAL A 156 -15.66 -22.92 6.88
CA VAL A 156 -16.30 -22.87 5.55
C VAL A 156 -16.55 -24.32 5.09
N PRO A 157 -17.71 -24.63 4.48
CA PRO A 157 -18.07 -25.99 4.07
C PRO A 157 -17.24 -26.49 2.87
N ASN A 158 -17.05 -27.83 2.85
CA ASN A 158 -16.50 -28.61 1.75
C ASN A 158 -17.14 -28.23 0.41
N ILE A 159 -16.31 -27.91 -0.58
CA ILE A 159 -16.70 -27.85 -1.99
C ILE A 159 -16.57 -29.28 -2.54
N ASP A 160 -17.71 -29.89 -2.82
CA ASP A 160 -17.81 -31.21 -3.45
C ASP A 160 -17.78 -31.03 -4.97
N PHE A 161 -16.65 -31.35 -5.61
CA PHE A 161 -16.52 -31.37 -7.07
C PHE A 161 -16.95 -32.76 -7.56
N MET A 162 -18.24 -32.91 -7.87
CA MET A 162 -18.70 -34.04 -8.68
C MET A 162 -18.44 -33.73 -10.16
N ALA A 163 -17.71 -34.66 -10.79
CA ALA A 163 -17.36 -34.72 -12.21
C ALA A 163 -18.48 -35.31 -13.06
#